data_AF-A0A4Z1BIB3-F1
#
_entry.id   AF-A0A4Z1BIB3-F1
#
_cell.length_a   1.000
_cell.length_b   1.000
_cell.length_c   1.000
_cell.angle_alpha   90.00
_cell.angle_beta   90.00
_cell.angle_gamma   90.00
#
_symmetry.space_group_name_H-M   'P 1'
#
loop_
_entity.id
_entity.type
_entity.pdbx_description
1 polymer ?
#
loop_
_entity_poly.entity_id
_entity_poly.type
_entity_poly.pdbx_seq_one_letter_code
_entity_poly.pdbx_strand_id
1 'polypeptide(L)'
;MTPHYQVEVEDSSAILKLVAMNIGISFTPKQALIHDDNNIVAIPINNPNCYRMIGIGFKTSHYFTKVADSFKQFSIDYFEKYSSV
;
A
#
# COMPACT_ATOMS: atom_id res chain seq x y z
N MET A 1 -11.65 22.81 -2.69
CA MET A 1 -10.73 22.88 -3.85
C MET A 1 -10.72 21.52 -4.52
N THR A 2 -10.75 21.47 -5.85
CA THR A 2 -10.65 20.22 -6.62
C THR A 2 -9.22 20.10 -7.14
N PRO A 3 -8.49 19.00 -6.88
CA PRO A 3 -7.15 18.84 -7.40
C PRO A 3 -7.19 18.70 -8.93
N HIS A 4 -6.32 19.44 -9.62
CA HIS A 4 -6.09 19.27 -11.05
C HIS A 4 -4.96 18.26 -11.24
N TYR A 5 -5.29 17.05 -11.64
CA TYR A 5 -4.32 16.00 -11.94
C TYR A 5 -4.13 15.87 -13.46
N GLN A 6 -2.90 15.61 -13.88
CA GLN A 6 -2.53 15.46 -15.29
C GLN A 6 -2.64 14.01 -15.77
N VAL A 7 -2.42 13.06 -14.86
CA VAL A 7 -2.35 11.62 -15.17
C VAL A 7 -3.04 10.86 -14.04
N GLU A 8 -3.83 9.86 -14.42
CA GLU A 8 -4.49 8.91 -13.52
C GLU A 8 -4.13 7.49 -13.98
N VAL A 9 -3.77 6.62 -13.04
CA VAL A 9 -3.37 5.23 -13.30
C VAL A 9 -3.99 4.31 -12.28
N GLU A 10 -4.22 3.05 -12.66
CA GLU A 10 -4.85 2.06 -11.76
C GLU A 10 -3.86 1.48 -10.73
N ASP A 11 -2.57 1.38 -11.07
CA ASP A 11 -1.58 0.66 -10.27
C ASP A 11 -0.50 1.58 -9.67
N SER A 12 -0.20 1.38 -8.39
CA SER A 12 0.78 2.20 -7.65
C SER A 12 2.24 2.01 -8.09
N SER A 13 2.58 0.89 -8.72
CA SER A 13 3.92 0.72 -9.30
C SER A 13 4.09 1.53 -10.59
N ALA A 14 3.01 1.73 -11.34
CA ALA A 14 3.02 2.53 -12.56
C ALA A 14 3.26 4.02 -12.26
N ILE A 15 2.60 4.57 -11.22
CA ILE A 15 2.77 5.99 -10.88
C ILE A 15 4.20 6.30 -10.42
N LEU A 16 4.86 5.39 -9.69
CA LEU A 16 6.24 5.59 -9.25
C LEU A 16 7.23 5.61 -10.42
N LYS A 17 7.00 4.81 -11.47
CA LYS A 17 7.80 4.87 -12.70
C LYS A 17 7.68 6.24 -13.40
N LEU A 18 6.48 6.82 -13.42
CA LEU A 18 6.27 8.16 -14.01
C LEU A 18 7.01 9.24 -13.20
N VAL A 19 7.03 9.12 -11.87
CA VAL A 19 7.83 9.99 -11.00
C VAL A 19 9.32 9.84 -11.30
N ALA A 20 9.84 8.62 -11.39
CA ALA A 20 11.25 8.36 -11.75
C ALA A 20 11.63 8.91 -13.15
N MET A 21 10.67 8.98 -14.08
CA MET A 21 10.82 9.58 -15.40
C MET A 21 10.70 11.11 -15.42
N ASN A 22 10.60 11.77 -14.26
CA ASN A 22 10.40 13.20 -14.11
C ASN A 22 9.09 13.75 -14.74
N ILE A 23 8.05 12.92 -14.83
CA ILE A 23 6.74 13.35 -15.38
C ILE A 23 5.93 14.17 -14.34
N GLY A 24 6.27 14.07 -13.05
CA GLY A 24 5.67 14.88 -12.00
C GLY A 24 5.90 14.34 -10.60
N ILE A 25 5.01 14.72 -9.68
CA ILE A 25 4.96 14.24 -8.29
C ILE A 25 3.68 13.44 -8.05
N SER A 26 3.71 12.54 -7.07
CA SER A 26 2.53 11.76 -6.67
C SER A 26 2.47 11.58 -5.16
N PHE A 27 1.26 11.38 -4.65
CA PHE A 27 1.05 10.78 -3.34
C PHE A 27 1.19 9.27 -3.44
N THR A 28 1.83 8.65 -2.47
CA THR A 28 2.01 7.20 -2.42
C THR A 28 2.05 6.72 -0.97
N PRO A 29 1.45 5.56 -0.63
CA PRO A 29 1.62 4.99 0.70
C PRO A 29 3.09 4.61 0.93
N LYS A 30 3.55 4.71 2.19
CA LYS A 30 4.93 4.36 2.59
C LYS A 30 5.30 2.94 2.14
N GLN A 31 4.34 2.02 2.21
CA GLN A 31 4.50 0.62 1.81
C GLN A 31 4.65 0.42 0.29
N ALA A 32 4.41 1.42 -0.56
CA ALA A 32 4.68 1.32 -1.99
C ALA A 32 6.11 1.79 -2.35
N LEU A 33 6.83 2.43 -1.41
CA LEU A 33 8.21 2.87 -1.58
C LEU A 33 9.23 1.74 -1.38
N ILE A 34 8.86 0.48 -1.64
CA ILE A 34 9.67 -0.73 -1.35
C ILE A 34 10.98 -0.77 -2.16
N HIS A 35 11.09 0.04 -3.21
CA HIS A 35 12.27 0.07 -4.07
C HIS A 35 13.09 1.33 -3.83
N ASP A 36 14.37 1.15 -3.51
CA ASP A 36 15.41 2.16 -3.58
C ASP A 36 15.68 2.52 -5.05
N ASP A 37 14.70 3.16 -5.71
CA ASP A 37 14.98 3.87 -6.94
C ASP A 37 15.63 5.19 -6.56
N ASN A 38 16.94 5.30 -6.79
CA ASN A 38 17.71 6.50 -6.50
C ASN A 38 17.21 7.76 -7.25
N ASN A 39 16.30 7.60 -8.22
CA ASN A 39 15.67 8.71 -8.93
C ASN A 39 14.38 9.21 -8.24
N ILE A 40 13.94 8.57 -7.16
CA ILE A 40 12.75 8.96 -6.41
C ILE A 40 13.15 9.42 -5.01
N VAL A 41 12.70 10.62 -4.64
CA VAL A 41 12.87 11.14 -3.28
C VAL A 41 11.52 11.08 -2.55
N ALA A 42 11.46 10.33 -1.46
CA ALA A 42 10.29 10.27 -0.61
C ALA A 42 10.23 11.49 0.32
N ILE A 43 9.16 12.29 0.20
CA ILE A 43 8.93 13.45 1.07
C ILE A 43 7.82 13.09 2.07
N PRO A 44 8.10 13.07 3.39
CA PRO A 44 7.08 12.78 4.39
C PRO A 44 6.06 13.93 4.47
N ILE A 45 4.78 13.58 4.55
CA ILE A 45 3.70 14.55 4.79
C ILE A 45 3.54 14.71 6.30
N ASN A 46 3.66 15.94 6.81
CA ASN A 46 3.44 16.23 8.22
C ASN A 46 1.95 16.15 8.56
N ASN A 47 1.63 15.54 9.70
CA ASN A 47 0.25 15.33 10.19
C ASN A 47 -0.66 14.64 9.14
N PRO A 48 -0.32 13.43 8.68
CA PRO A 48 -1.15 12.73 7.71
C PRO A 48 -2.46 12.31 8.38
N ASN A 49 -3.56 12.98 8.05
CA ASN A 49 -4.91 12.55 8.44
C ASN A 49 -5.47 11.47 7.48
N CYS A 50 -4.59 10.83 6.71
CA CYS A 50 -4.95 9.86 5.68
C CYS A 50 -4.42 8.48 6.08
N TYR A 51 -5.32 7.56 6.40
CA TYR A 51 -5.00 6.19 6.77
C TYR A 51 -5.63 5.23 5.77
N ARG A 52 -4.91 4.15 5.44
CA ARG A 52 -5.44 3.03 4.65
C ARG A 52 -5.47 1.78 5.53
N MET A 53 -6.67 1.26 5.78
CA MET A 53 -6.82 -0.03 6.43
C MET A 53 -6.52 -1.14 5.42
N ILE A 54 -5.62 -2.05 5.79
CA ILE A 54 -5.37 -3.30 5.06
C ILE A 54 -6.02 -4.41 5.89
N GLY A 55 -6.92 -5.17 5.26
CA GLY A 55 -7.67 -6.23 5.93
C GLY A 55 -7.58 -7.56 5.20
N ILE A 56 -7.88 -8.64 5.91
CA ILE A 56 -7.96 -10.00 5.36
C ILE A 56 -9.43 -10.37 5.21
N GLY A 57 -9.87 -10.60 3.97
CA GLY A 57 -11.23 -11.05 3.66
C GLY A 57 -11.29 -12.57 3.46
N PHE A 58 -12.27 -13.22 4.07
CA PHE A 58 -12.55 -14.66 3.88
C PHE A 58 -14.05 -14.94 3.89
N LYS A 59 -14.46 -16.00 3.18
CA LYS A 59 -15.87 -16.42 3.15
C LYS A 59 -16.20 -17.20 4.42
N THR A 60 -17.29 -16.82 5.08
CA THR A 60 -17.80 -17.51 6.27
C THR A 60 -18.78 -18.64 5.95
N SER A 61 -19.34 -18.65 4.73
CA SER A 61 -20.41 -19.57 4.32
C SER A 61 -19.96 -20.84 3.60
N HIS A 62 -18.66 -21.07 3.46
CA HIS A 62 -18.09 -22.22 2.75
C HIS A 62 -17.08 -22.95 3.61
N TYR A 63 -16.79 -24.21 3.28
CA TYR A 63 -15.77 -25.00 3.98
C TYR A 63 -14.42 -24.27 3.95
N PHE A 64 -14.01 -23.80 5.12
CA PHE A 64 -12.71 -23.18 5.32
C PHE A 64 -11.73 -24.27 5.75
N THR A 65 -10.78 -24.59 4.86
CA THR A 65 -9.86 -25.71 5.10
C THR A 65 -8.97 -25.42 6.30
N LYS A 66 -8.46 -26.47 6.95
CA LYS A 66 -7.47 -26.30 8.03
C LYS A 66 -6.25 -25.48 7.57
N VAL A 67 -5.83 -25.66 6.31
CA VAL A 67 -4.72 -24.90 5.71
C VAL A 67 -5.07 -23.42 5.60
N ALA A 68 -6.28 -23.08 5.14
CA ALA A 68 -6.73 -21.69 5.04
C ALA A 68 -6.85 -21.04 6.43
N ASP A 69 -7.28 -21.79 7.44
CA ASP A 69 -7.35 -21.31 8.82
C ASP A 69 -5.97 -21.08 9.43
N SER A 70 -5.04 -22.01 9.24
CA SER A 70 -3.65 -21.82 9.65
C SER A 70 -3.01 -20.60 8.95
N PHE A 71 -3.27 -20.38 7.66
CA PHE A 71 -2.75 -19.22 6.94
C PHE A 71 -3.35 -17.90 7.42
N LYS A 72 -4.66 -17.88 7.69
CA LYS A 72 -5.34 -16.71 8.26
C LYS A 72 -4.74 -16.36 9.62
N GLN A 73 -4.58 -17.36 10.51
CA GLN A 73 -4.01 -17.13 11.83
C GLN A 73 -2.57 -16.64 11.75
N PHE A 74 -1.74 -17.29 10.93
CA PHE A 74 -0.37 -16.85 10.68
C PHE A 74 -0.30 -15.39 10.22
N SER A 75 -1.18 -14.99 9.30
CA SER A 75 -1.20 -13.62 8.77
C SER A 75 -1.59 -12.61 9.85
N ILE A 76 -2.59 -12.93 10.68
CA ILE A 76 -2.98 -12.10 11.83
C ILE A 76 -1.80 -11.95 12.79
N ASP A 77 -1.20 -13.07 13.23
CA ASP A 77 -0.09 -13.07 14.19
C ASP A 77 1.12 -12.28 13.67
N TYR A 78 1.44 -12.44 12.39
CA TYR A 78 2.53 -11.73 11.73
C TYR A 78 2.30 -10.21 11.76
N PHE A 79 1.13 -9.75 11.31
CA PHE A 79 0.85 -8.33 11.26
C PHE A 79 0.62 -7.75 12.66
N GLU A 80 0.03 -8.45 13.63
CA GLU A 80 -0.04 -7.95 15.02
C GLU A 80 1.37 -7.73 15.62
N LYS A 81 2.32 -8.61 15.30
CA LYS A 81 3.70 -8.50 15.79
C LYS A 81 4.52 -7.41 15.09
N TYR A 82 4.29 -7.17 13.81
CA TYR A 82 5.18 -6.33 12.97
C TYR A 82 4.51 -5.08 12.37
N SER A 83 3.24 -4.79 12.67
CA SER A 83 2.54 -3.58 12.15
C SER A 83 2.97 -2.25 12.79
N SER A 84 4.03 -2.23 13.60
CA SER A 84 4.54 -1.00 14.24
C SER A 84 5.39 -0.11 13.31
N VAL A 85 5.15 -0.08 12.00
CA VAL A 85 5.97 0.65 11.00
C VAL A 85 5.18 1.61 10.12
#